data_AF-A0A369SD70-F1
#
_entry.id   AF-A0A369SD70-F1
#
_cell.length_a   1.000
_cell.length_b   1.000
_cell.length_c   1.000
_cell.angle_alpha   90.00
_cell.angle_beta   90.00
_cell.angle_gamma   90.00
#
_symmetry.space_group_name_H-M   'P 1'
#
loop_
_entity.id
_entity.type
_entity.pdbx_description
1 polymer ?
#
loop_
_entity_poly.entity_id
_entity_poly.type
_entity_poly.pdbx_seq_one_letter_code
_entity_poly.pdbx_strand_id
1 'polypeptide(L)'
;MYETLTQKRERSRRCSKRRTMAADYKEQTENPQDTKKRITCMNQWPENCPEKIVLCMDLSNEMNTTFFKSKGSSMTALQLAKKMIDIFVNSKHIMNPLHRFAVIAMYDQANWMCDFTSNPETINSVLHHTKPDDVHEFDMTSLFQILDENLNIEGENAAPCYVVRIILIYGRSICKPHLSNQEVFQKLLRNHRFFLDFLYIHDIPTEENNCQLIYETLCNLVKSNSYLLDVTKNTVFLFDNMAKLLAHPMQRCLQDETNYNLHRNLSM
;
A
#
# COMPACT_ATOMS: atom_id res chain seq x y z
N MET A 1 23.61 -14.19 6.69
CA MET A 1 22.84 -15.37 6.23
C MET A 1 21.80 -14.87 5.23
N TYR A 2 21.91 -15.27 3.97
CA TYR A 2 20.96 -14.89 2.93
C TYR A 2 19.77 -15.86 2.95
N GLU A 3 18.57 -15.32 3.11
CA GLU A 3 17.33 -16.09 3.00
C GLU A 3 17.12 -16.50 1.53
N THR A 4 16.91 -17.78 1.28
CA THR A 4 16.84 -18.32 -0.10
C THR A 4 15.49 -18.00 -0.75
N LEU A 5 15.45 -17.89 -2.08
CA LEU A 5 14.22 -17.67 -2.87
C LEU A 5 13.12 -18.69 -2.54
N THR A 6 13.51 -19.88 -2.10
CA THR A 6 12.64 -20.97 -1.64
C THR A 6 11.90 -20.62 -0.35
N GLN A 7 12.59 -20.02 0.62
CA GLN A 7 12.00 -19.60 1.90
C GLN A 7 11.01 -18.42 1.71
N LYS A 8 11.27 -17.52 0.75
CA LYS A 8 10.32 -16.46 0.35
C LYS A 8 9.04 -17.01 -0.28
N ARG A 9 9.16 -18.01 -1.16
CA ARG A 9 8.00 -18.71 -1.77
C ARG A 9 7.18 -19.47 -0.74
N GLU A 10 7.81 -20.06 0.27
CA GLU A 10 7.11 -20.76 1.35
C GLU A 10 6.34 -19.82 2.28
N ARG A 11 6.84 -18.62 2.56
CA ARG A 11 6.12 -17.62 3.37
C ARG A 11 4.90 -17.05 2.63
N SER A 12 5.04 -16.71 1.35
CA SER A 12 3.92 -16.33 0.48
C SER A 12 2.87 -17.46 0.41
N ARG A 13 3.28 -18.72 0.25
CA ARG A 13 2.38 -19.89 0.32
C ARG A 13 1.73 -20.12 1.68
N ARG A 14 2.39 -19.77 2.80
CA ARG A 14 1.78 -19.85 4.14
C ARG A 14 0.68 -18.81 4.34
N CYS A 15 0.80 -17.63 3.74
CA CYS A 15 -0.29 -16.66 3.68
C CYS A 15 -1.46 -17.22 2.83
N SER A 16 -1.17 -17.81 1.66
CA SER A 16 -2.19 -18.48 0.83
C SER A 16 -2.79 -19.74 1.49
N LYS A 17 -2.10 -20.42 2.41
CA LYS A 17 -2.64 -21.54 3.22
C LYS A 17 -3.41 -21.10 4.45
N ARG A 18 -3.07 -19.96 5.08
CA ARG A 18 -3.91 -19.34 6.11
C ARG A 18 -5.19 -18.74 5.49
N ARG A 19 -5.17 -18.32 4.22
CA ARG A 19 -6.38 -17.96 3.45
C ARG A 19 -7.43 -19.08 3.42
N THR A 20 -7.04 -20.35 3.35
CA THR A 20 -8.00 -21.48 3.38
C THR A 20 -8.57 -21.80 4.77
N MET A 21 -7.97 -21.31 5.87
CA MET A 21 -8.51 -21.51 7.23
C MET A 21 -9.24 -20.28 7.79
N ALA A 22 -8.99 -19.08 7.26
CA ALA A 22 -9.77 -17.88 7.58
C ALA A 22 -11.06 -17.75 6.73
N ALA A 23 -11.27 -18.65 5.77
CA ALA A 23 -12.45 -18.68 4.90
C ALA A 23 -13.74 -19.19 5.58
N ASP A 24 -13.71 -19.54 6.87
CA ASP A 24 -14.90 -19.88 7.65
C ASP A 24 -15.61 -18.65 8.27
N TYR A 25 -15.31 -17.44 7.77
CA TYR A 25 -16.20 -16.30 7.96
C TYR A 25 -17.42 -16.48 7.06
N LYS A 26 -18.52 -16.96 7.67
CA LYS A 26 -19.87 -17.05 7.13
C LYS A 26 -20.08 -16.11 5.94
N GLU A 27 -20.23 -16.69 4.74
CA GLU A 27 -20.90 -16.03 3.63
C GLU A 27 -22.26 -15.56 4.14
N GLN A 28 -22.36 -14.28 4.47
CA GLN A 28 -23.64 -13.61 4.49
C GLN A 28 -24.11 -13.66 3.04
N THR A 29 -25.16 -14.43 2.79
CA THR A 29 -25.82 -14.51 1.48
C THR A 29 -26.14 -13.11 0.99
N GLU A 30 -25.28 -12.58 0.11
CA GLU A 30 -25.49 -11.28 -0.52
C GLU A 30 -26.81 -11.33 -1.31
N ASN A 31 -27.66 -10.31 -1.11
CA ASN A 31 -28.95 -10.23 -1.78
C ASN A 31 -28.73 -10.14 -3.31
N PRO A 32 -29.38 -10.99 -4.14
CA PRO A 32 -29.18 -11.02 -5.59
C PRO A 32 -29.38 -9.67 -6.31
N GLN A 33 -30.12 -8.74 -5.68
CA GLN A 33 -30.30 -7.38 -6.16
C GLN A 33 -29.05 -6.48 -5.98
N ASP A 34 -28.28 -6.67 -4.91
CA ASP A 34 -27.01 -5.95 -4.68
C ASP A 34 -25.90 -6.47 -5.60
N THR A 35 -25.89 -7.78 -5.85
CA THR A 35 -24.96 -8.39 -6.82
C THR A 35 -25.24 -7.88 -8.24
N LYS A 36 -26.52 -7.81 -8.64
CA LYS A 36 -26.92 -7.24 -9.94
C LYS A 36 -26.57 -5.77 -10.09
N LYS A 37 -26.80 -4.94 -9.05
CA LYS A 37 -26.39 -3.52 -9.01
C LYS A 37 -24.88 -3.33 -9.11
N ARG A 38 -24.09 -4.15 -8.40
CA ARG A 38 -22.62 -4.15 -8.50
C ARG A 38 -22.14 -4.48 -9.91
N ILE A 39 -22.72 -5.51 -10.54
CA ILE A 39 -22.35 -5.93 -11.90
C ILE A 39 -22.72 -4.84 -12.93
N THR A 40 -23.86 -4.16 -12.77
CA THR A 40 -24.24 -3.04 -13.67
C THR A 40 -23.37 -1.80 -13.49
N CYS A 41 -22.93 -1.51 -12.26
CA CYS A 41 -22.00 -0.41 -11.97
C CYS A 41 -20.60 -0.67 -12.56
N MET A 42 -20.09 -1.90 -12.50
CA MET A 42 -18.76 -2.25 -13.01
C MET A 42 -18.66 -2.11 -14.54
N ASN A 43 -19.75 -2.36 -15.27
CA ASN A 43 -19.78 -2.27 -16.74
C ASN A 43 -19.84 -0.83 -17.29
N GLN A 44 -19.89 0.20 -16.43
CA GLN A 44 -19.97 1.61 -16.84
C GLN A 44 -18.65 2.37 -16.67
N TRP A 45 -17.61 1.76 -16.11
CA TRP A 45 -16.39 2.50 -15.79
C TRP A 45 -15.40 2.49 -16.95
N PRO A 46 -14.85 3.66 -17.33
CA PRO A 46 -13.74 3.68 -18.27
C PRO A 46 -12.62 2.81 -17.71
N GLU A 47 -12.11 1.87 -18.52
CA GLU A 47 -11.08 0.90 -18.12
C GLU A 47 -9.83 1.57 -17.52
N ASN A 48 -9.60 2.87 -17.78
CA ASN A 48 -8.50 3.70 -17.28
C ASN A 48 -8.96 4.96 -16.53
N CYS A 49 -9.91 4.84 -15.60
CA CYS A 49 -10.34 5.99 -14.81
C CYS A 49 -9.16 6.63 -14.02
N PRO A 50 -9.12 7.95 -13.87
CA PRO A 50 -8.17 8.62 -12.98
C PRO A 50 -8.09 8.01 -11.57
N GLU A 51 -6.90 7.99 -10.98
CA GLU A 51 -6.68 7.60 -9.58
C GLU A 51 -6.48 8.84 -8.70
N LYS A 52 -7.14 8.87 -7.55
CA LYS A 52 -6.77 9.69 -6.39
C LYS A 52 -5.91 8.82 -5.46
N ILE A 53 -4.61 9.02 -5.48
CA ILE A 53 -3.63 8.19 -4.77
C ILE A 53 -3.16 8.92 -3.51
N VAL A 54 -3.36 8.33 -2.34
CA VAL A 54 -2.81 8.83 -1.07
C VAL A 54 -1.58 8.02 -0.70
N LEU A 55 -0.45 8.68 -0.59
CA LEU A 55 0.84 8.11 -0.22
C LEU A 55 1.04 8.31 1.28
N CYS A 56 0.90 7.23 2.06
CA CYS A 56 1.11 7.27 3.51
C CYS A 56 2.55 6.85 3.81
N MET A 57 3.34 7.76 4.36
CA MET A 57 4.76 7.54 4.60
C MET A 57 5.08 7.47 6.08
N ASP A 58 5.70 6.38 6.50
CA ASP A 58 6.26 6.27 7.84
C ASP A 58 7.47 7.20 8.02
N LEU A 59 7.33 8.16 8.92
CA LEU A 59 8.36 9.12 9.30
C LEU A 59 8.92 8.83 10.70
N SER A 60 8.86 7.58 11.16
CA SER A 60 9.59 7.17 12.37
C SER A 60 11.10 7.28 12.22
N ASN A 61 11.77 7.41 13.36
CA ASN A 61 13.22 7.32 13.45
C ASN A 61 13.75 5.95 12.98
N GLU A 62 12.99 4.84 13.14
CA GLU A 62 13.35 3.52 12.61
C GLU A 62 13.64 3.55 11.10
N MET A 63 12.84 4.29 10.32
CA MET A 63 13.07 4.48 8.88
C MET A 63 14.33 5.28 8.57
N ASN A 64 14.75 6.15 9.49
CA ASN A 64 15.97 6.95 9.34
C ASN A 64 17.23 6.20 9.81
N THR A 65 17.11 5.22 10.70
CA THR A 65 18.24 4.40 11.18
C THR A 65 18.38 3.08 10.43
N THR A 66 17.37 2.66 9.66
CA THR A 66 17.44 1.45 8.83
C THR A 66 18.22 1.70 7.55
N PHE A 67 19.44 1.16 7.44
CA PHE A 67 20.29 1.37 6.26
C PHE A 67 20.21 0.24 5.23
N PHE A 68 20.17 0.65 3.97
CA PHE A 68 20.30 -0.19 2.79
C PHE A 68 21.68 -0.01 2.16
N LYS A 69 22.39 -1.12 1.93
CA LYS A 69 23.68 -1.10 1.23
C LYS A 69 23.44 -1.06 -0.28
N SER A 70 24.02 -0.07 -0.96
CA SER A 70 24.00 0.01 -2.43
C SER A 70 25.36 0.43 -2.97
N LYS A 71 26.01 -0.46 -3.75
CA LYS A 71 27.29 -0.26 -4.46
C LYS A 71 28.09 1.01 -4.08
N GLY A 72 28.66 1.04 -2.88
CA GLY A 72 29.56 2.11 -2.40
C GLY A 72 28.92 3.22 -1.56
N SER A 73 27.60 3.23 -1.35
CA SER A 73 26.90 4.18 -0.47
C SER A 73 25.86 3.46 0.40
N SER A 74 25.58 4.02 1.58
CA SER A 74 24.45 3.62 2.42
C SER A 74 23.38 4.68 2.39
N MET A 75 22.16 4.28 2.09
CA MET A 75 20.98 5.14 2.16
C MET A 75 20.04 4.62 3.24
N THR A 76 19.34 5.52 3.92
CA THR A 76 18.31 5.13 4.89
C THR A 76 17.06 4.64 4.17
N ALA A 77 16.23 3.85 4.86
CA ALA A 77 14.94 3.40 4.36
C ALA A 77 14.05 4.60 4.01
N LEU A 78 14.07 5.66 4.83
CA LEU A 78 13.36 6.92 4.57
C LEU A 78 13.83 7.59 3.27
N GLN A 79 15.14 7.69 3.04
CA GLN A 79 15.65 8.29 1.81
C GLN A 79 15.27 7.47 0.56
N LEU A 80 15.30 6.14 0.66
CA LEU A 80 14.85 5.28 -0.42
C LEU A 80 13.34 5.36 -0.63
N ALA A 81 12.56 5.48 0.46
CA ALA A 81 11.11 5.65 0.39
C ALA A 81 10.72 6.93 -0.35
N LYS A 82 11.39 8.04 -0.05
CA LYS A 82 11.20 9.30 -0.79
C LYS A 82 11.56 9.15 -2.27
N LYS A 83 12.67 8.50 -2.60
CA LYS A 83 13.08 8.26 -4.00
C LYS A 83 12.11 7.36 -4.76
N MET A 84 11.63 6.28 -4.15
CA MET A 84 10.69 5.37 -4.82
C MET A 84 9.31 6.02 -5.01
N ILE A 85 8.86 6.86 -4.06
CA ILE A 85 7.63 7.64 -4.23
C ILE A 85 7.80 8.64 -5.37
N ASP A 86 8.92 9.37 -5.42
CA ASP A 86 9.18 10.32 -6.50
C ASP A 86 9.11 9.66 -7.88
N ILE A 87 9.79 8.52 -8.06
CA ILE A 87 9.74 7.73 -9.31
C ILE A 87 8.30 7.26 -9.60
N PHE A 88 7.59 6.76 -8.59
CA PHE A 88 6.22 6.29 -8.74
C PHE A 88 5.27 7.40 -9.19
N VAL A 89 5.30 8.56 -8.53
CA VAL A 89 4.43 9.71 -8.84
C VAL A 89 4.69 10.21 -10.25
N ASN A 90 5.95 10.38 -10.64
CA ASN A 90 6.31 10.79 -12.00
C ASN A 90 5.85 9.76 -13.03
N SER A 91 6.05 8.47 -12.77
CA SER A 91 5.60 7.40 -13.67
C SER A 91 4.08 7.38 -13.83
N LYS A 92 3.32 7.50 -12.72
CA LYS A 92 1.85 7.56 -12.76
C LYS A 92 1.35 8.82 -13.46
N HIS A 93 2.00 9.96 -13.26
CA HIS A 93 1.64 11.20 -13.95
C HIS A 93 1.86 11.10 -15.47
N ILE A 94 2.97 10.48 -15.91
CA ILE A 94 3.23 10.19 -17.32
C ILE A 94 2.16 9.26 -17.90
N MET A 95 1.74 8.24 -17.15
CA MET A 95 0.68 7.30 -17.58
C MET A 95 -0.68 8.00 -17.74
N ASN A 96 -1.04 8.89 -16.82
CA ASN A 96 -2.24 9.69 -16.91
C ASN A 96 -2.10 10.98 -16.08
N PRO A 97 -2.06 12.17 -16.71
CA PRO A 97 -1.88 13.44 -16.00
C PRO A 97 -3.09 13.86 -15.16
N LEU A 98 -4.24 13.18 -15.30
CA LEU A 98 -5.43 13.38 -14.46
C LEU A 98 -5.33 12.66 -13.11
N HIS A 99 -4.34 11.80 -12.92
CA HIS A 99 -4.05 11.24 -11.60
C HIS A 99 -3.72 12.36 -10.61
N ARG A 100 -4.22 12.23 -9.39
CA ARG A 100 -3.97 13.17 -8.30
C ARG A 100 -3.35 12.43 -7.14
N PHE A 101 -2.42 13.09 -6.47
CA PHE A 101 -1.62 12.55 -5.39
C PHE A 101 -1.80 13.40 -4.14
N ALA A 102 -1.92 12.75 -2.99
CA ALA A 102 -1.89 13.36 -1.67
C ALA A 102 -0.84 12.65 -0.81
N VAL A 103 -0.35 13.31 0.24
CA VAL A 103 0.66 12.76 1.14
C VAL A 103 0.17 12.82 2.57
N ILE A 104 0.27 11.68 3.27
CA ILE A 104 0.10 11.58 4.70
C ILE A 104 1.45 11.21 5.32
N ALA A 105 1.85 11.94 6.35
CA ALA A 105 2.96 11.57 7.22
C ALA A 105 2.43 10.72 8.39
N MET A 106 3.07 9.59 8.67
CA MET A 106 2.76 8.73 9.80
C MET A 106 3.86 8.85 10.86
N TYR A 107 3.54 9.56 11.94
CA TYR A 107 4.35 9.69 13.15
C TYR A 107 3.76 8.78 14.24
N ASP A 108 3.49 9.27 15.44
CA ASP A 108 2.62 8.60 16.39
C ASP A 108 1.15 8.60 15.93
N GLN A 109 0.75 9.69 15.26
CA GLN A 109 -0.53 9.89 14.60
C GLN A 109 -0.33 10.15 13.10
N ALA A 110 -1.40 10.03 12.31
CA ALA A 110 -1.40 10.35 10.89
C ALA A 110 -1.70 11.84 10.65
N ASN A 111 -0.82 12.51 9.89
CA ASN A 111 -0.93 13.93 9.56
C ASN A 111 -1.07 14.12 8.04
N TRP A 112 -2.13 14.79 7.60
CA TRP A 112 -2.35 15.12 6.19
C TRP A 112 -1.44 16.27 5.76
N MET A 113 -0.39 15.96 5.00
CA MET A 113 0.69 16.90 4.67
C MET A 113 0.47 17.64 3.36
N CYS A 114 -0.21 17.02 2.41
CA CYS A 114 -0.43 17.57 1.08
C CYS A 114 -1.78 17.13 0.55
N ASP A 115 -2.63 18.10 0.20
CA ASP A 115 -3.87 17.87 -0.52
C ASP A 115 -3.63 17.33 -1.93
N PHE A 116 -4.70 16.78 -2.51
CA PHE A 116 -4.66 16.20 -3.84
C PHE A 116 -4.20 17.20 -4.90
N THR A 117 -3.09 16.88 -5.55
CA THR A 117 -2.52 17.66 -6.66
C THR A 117 -2.14 16.72 -7.80
N SER A 118 -2.29 17.18 -9.05
CA SER A 118 -1.74 16.45 -10.21
C SER A 118 -0.28 16.82 -10.49
N ASN A 119 0.29 17.82 -9.81
CA ASN A 119 1.67 18.27 -10.03
C ASN A 119 2.68 17.43 -9.21
N PRO A 120 3.55 16.63 -9.86
CA PRO A 120 4.59 15.85 -9.18
C PRO A 120 5.57 16.69 -8.35
N GLU A 121 5.87 17.91 -8.77
CA GLU A 121 6.84 18.78 -8.10
C GLU A 121 6.36 19.20 -6.70
N THR A 122 5.04 19.36 -6.52
CA THR A 122 4.45 19.65 -5.22
C THR A 122 4.68 18.48 -4.26
N ILE A 123 4.49 17.26 -4.74
CA ILE A 123 4.76 16.05 -3.96
C ILE A 123 6.25 15.98 -3.62
N ASN A 124 7.14 16.11 -4.60
CA ASN A 124 8.59 16.10 -4.38
C ASN A 124 9.04 17.14 -3.34
N SER A 125 8.49 18.35 -3.39
CA SER A 125 8.75 19.39 -2.39
C SER A 125 8.32 18.96 -0.99
N VAL A 126 7.13 18.39 -0.82
CA VAL A 126 6.68 17.85 0.48
C VAL A 126 7.62 16.72 0.96
N LEU A 127 8.00 15.81 0.06
CA LEU A 127 8.96 14.74 0.37
C LEU A 127 10.31 15.29 0.83
N HIS A 128 10.80 16.37 0.22
CA HIS A 128 12.06 16.98 0.59
C HIS A 128 12.03 17.59 2.00
N HIS A 129 10.93 18.26 2.36
CA HIS A 129 10.82 19.00 3.63
C HIS A 129 10.39 18.15 4.84
N THR A 130 9.80 16.98 4.62
CA THR A 130 9.43 16.04 5.70
C THR A 130 10.66 15.51 6.43
N LYS A 131 10.59 15.45 7.77
CA LYS A 131 11.67 14.96 8.63
C LYS A 131 11.17 13.80 9.49
N PRO A 132 12.05 12.85 9.85
CA PRO A 132 11.69 11.82 10.79
C PRO A 132 11.45 12.42 12.19
N ASP A 133 10.63 11.74 12.97
CA ASP A 133 10.41 12.04 14.39
C ASP A 133 10.70 10.81 15.26
N ASP A 134 11.11 11.03 16.50
CA ASP A 134 11.49 9.99 17.44
C ASP A 134 10.26 9.47 18.20
N VAL A 135 9.39 8.81 17.45
CA VAL A 135 8.14 8.21 17.93
C VAL A 135 8.24 6.69 17.91
N HIS A 136 7.72 6.06 18.96
CA HIS A 136 7.83 4.60 19.18
C HIS A 136 6.49 3.86 19.16
N GLU A 137 5.39 4.58 18.95
CA GLU A 137 4.04 4.05 18.83
C GLU A 137 3.39 4.57 17.54
N PHE A 138 2.39 3.86 17.01
CA PHE A 138 1.58 4.35 15.89
C PHE A 138 0.11 4.01 16.10
N ASP A 139 -0.72 5.04 16.19
CA ASP A 139 -2.17 4.89 16.11
C ASP A 139 -2.63 4.89 14.66
N MET A 140 -2.87 3.70 14.13
CA MET A 140 -3.43 3.51 12.79
C MET A 140 -4.91 3.90 12.73
N THR A 141 -5.61 4.03 13.87
CA THR A 141 -6.99 4.54 13.91
C THR A 141 -7.05 5.96 13.37
N SER A 142 -6.11 6.82 13.78
CA SER A 142 -5.99 8.20 13.29
C SER A 142 -5.82 8.27 11.76
N LEU A 143 -5.12 7.31 11.16
CA LEU A 143 -4.96 7.22 9.71
C LEU A 143 -6.32 7.01 9.02
N PHE A 144 -7.15 6.10 9.51
CA PHE A 144 -8.44 5.86 8.88
C PHE A 144 -9.43 6.99 9.14
N GLN A 145 -9.36 7.65 10.30
CA GLN A 145 -10.16 8.85 10.60
C GLN A 145 -9.84 9.98 9.63
N ILE A 146 -8.56 10.35 9.47
CA ILE A 146 -8.16 11.43 8.57
C ILE A 146 -8.48 11.09 7.10
N LEU A 147 -8.41 9.81 6.72
CA LEU A 147 -8.83 9.35 5.39
C LEU A 147 -10.34 9.54 5.18
N ASP A 148 -11.19 9.14 6.13
CA ASP A 148 -12.65 9.30 6.00
C ASP A 148 -13.06 10.77 5.92
N GLU A 149 -12.43 11.63 6.73
CA GLU A 149 -12.66 13.08 6.75
C GLU A 149 -12.32 13.74 5.41
N ASN A 150 -11.19 13.37 4.78
CA ASN A 150 -10.67 14.05 3.59
C ASN A 150 -11.13 13.45 2.25
N LEU A 151 -11.55 12.19 2.22
CA LEU A 151 -11.84 11.51 0.94
C LEU A 151 -13.29 11.65 0.47
N ASN A 152 -14.24 11.95 1.37
CA ASN A 152 -15.69 12.12 1.11
C ASN A 152 -16.25 11.18 0.00
N ILE A 153 -16.00 9.87 0.13
CA ILE A 153 -16.21 8.90 -0.96
C ILE A 153 -17.71 8.60 -1.21
N GLU A 154 -18.58 8.98 -0.28
CA GLU A 154 -20.03 8.69 -0.29
C GLU A 154 -20.89 9.83 -0.89
N GLY A 155 -20.30 10.98 -1.24
CA GLY A 155 -21.03 12.24 -1.49
C GLY A 155 -21.33 12.65 -2.94
N GLU A 156 -20.95 11.90 -3.98
CA GLU A 156 -21.20 12.31 -5.37
C GLU A 156 -22.28 11.44 -6.04
N ASN A 157 -23.50 11.98 -6.14
CA ASN A 157 -24.59 11.48 -6.98
C ASN A 157 -24.29 11.58 -8.50
N ALA A 158 -23.08 11.97 -8.87
CA ALA A 158 -22.54 11.86 -10.22
C ALA A 158 -21.51 10.73 -10.18
N ALA A 159 -21.64 9.72 -11.06
CA ALA A 159 -20.70 8.60 -11.15
C ALA A 159 -19.25 9.12 -11.16
N PRO A 160 -18.47 8.91 -10.09
CA PRO A 160 -17.16 9.56 -10.03
C PRO A 160 -16.26 8.85 -11.02
N CYS A 161 -15.72 9.59 -11.99
CA CYS A 161 -14.77 9.11 -12.98
C CYS A 161 -13.40 8.76 -12.36
N TYR A 162 -13.32 8.37 -11.09
CA TYR A 162 -12.05 8.07 -10.42
C TYR A 162 -12.19 6.98 -9.35
N VAL A 163 -11.06 6.33 -9.06
CA VAL A 163 -10.87 5.44 -7.89
C VAL A 163 -9.99 6.10 -6.84
N VAL A 164 -10.13 5.67 -5.59
CA VAL A 164 -9.30 6.12 -4.48
C VAL A 164 -8.38 4.97 -4.07
N ARG A 165 -7.09 5.24 -4.02
CA ARG A 165 -6.08 4.24 -3.70
C ARG A 165 -5.15 4.74 -2.62
N ILE A 166 -5.01 3.97 -1.56
CA ILE A 166 -4.08 4.23 -0.46
C ILE A 166 -2.88 3.32 -0.66
N ILE A 167 -1.68 3.89 -0.64
CA ILE A 167 -0.43 3.13 -0.61
C ILE A 167 0.26 3.45 0.71
N LEU A 168 0.27 2.48 1.61
CA LEU A 168 0.85 2.59 2.94
C LEU A 168 2.26 2.02 2.95
N ILE A 169 3.25 2.89 3.13
CA ILE A 169 4.66 2.54 3.25
C ILE A 169 5.00 2.50 4.74
N TYR A 170 5.04 1.30 5.30
CA TYR A 170 5.29 1.07 6.73
C TYR A 170 6.73 0.62 6.96
N GLY A 171 7.40 1.19 7.94
CA GLY A 171 8.85 1.04 8.13
C GLY A 171 9.31 0.53 9.49
N ARG A 172 8.41 0.44 10.46
CA ARG A 172 8.74 0.03 11.82
C ARG A 172 8.80 -1.48 11.93
N SER A 173 9.84 -1.97 12.59
CA SER A 173 10.05 -3.39 12.89
C SER A 173 9.77 -3.71 14.35
N ILE A 174 9.77 -2.70 15.23
CA ILE A 174 9.53 -2.86 16.66
C ILE A 174 8.09 -2.46 17.02
N CYS A 175 7.66 -1.29 16.56
CA CYS A 175 6.33 -0.75 16.86
C CYS A 175 5.24 -1.45 16.02
N LYS A 176 4.25 -2.05 16.70
CA LYS A 176 3.04 -2.57 16.07
C LYS A 176 2.03 -1.43 15.85
N PRO A 177 1.38 -1.34 14.66
CA PRO A 177 0.28 -0.41 14.47
C PRO A 177 -0.91 -0.78 15.36
N HIS A 178 -1.41 0.19 16.12
CA HIS A 178 -2.58 0.03 16.96
C HIS A 178 -3.85 0.46 16.20
N LEU A 179 -4.86 -0.40 16.20
CA LEU A 179 -6.17 -0.11 15.59
C LEU A 179 -7.26 -0.51 16.58
N SER A 180 -7.72 0.45 17.37
CA SER A 180 -8.71 0.25 18.43
C SER A 180 -10.15 0.35 17.91
N ASN A 181 -10.44 1.33 17.05
CA ASN A 181 -11.75 1.47 16.40
C ASN A 181 -11.67 1.11 14.92
N GLN A 182 -12.37 0.03 14.53
CA GLN A 182 -12.41 -0.44 13.15
C GLN A 182 -13.61 0.07 12.35
N GLU A 183 -14.57 0.79 12.94
CA GLU A 183 -15.80 1.19 12.23
C GLU A 183 -15.51 2.03 10.99
N VAL A 184 -14.65 3.05 11.13
CA VAL A 184 -14.23 3.93 10.03
C VAL A 184 -13.48 3.15 8.96
N PHE A 185 -12.56 2.27 9.39
CA PHE A 185 -11.84 1.37 8.49
C PHE A 185 -12.81 0.48 7.70
N GLN A 186 -13.77 -0.16 8.37
CA GLN A 186 -14.76 -1.03 7.74
C GLN A 186 -15.69 -0.26 6.79
N LYS A 187 -16.04 0.99 7.11
CA LYS A 187 -16.77 1.90 6.22
C LYS A 187 -15.99 2.14 4.92
N LEU A 188 -14.74 2.59 5.02
CA LEU A 188 -13.85 2.78 3.87
C LEU A 188 -13.71 1.47 3.06
N LEU A 189 -13.60 0.34 3.75
CA LEU A 189 -13.48 -0.96 3.11
C LEU A 189 -14.76 -1.41 2.35
N ARG A 190 -15.95 -0.97 2.73
CA ARG A 190 -17.16 -1.35 1.97
C ARG A 190 -17.24 -0.65 0.61
N ASN A 191 -16.49 0.43 0.44
CA ASN A 191 -16.47 1.17 -0.80
C ASN A 191 -15.69 0.42 -1.89
N HIS A 192 -16.37 0.07 -2.99
CA HIS A 192 -15.79 -0.65 -4.13
C HIS A 192 -14.78 0.17 -4.94
N ARG A 193 -14.74 1.51 -4.75
CA ARG A 193 -13.73 2.40 -5.35
C ARG A 193 -12.51 2.63 -4.46
N PHE A 194 -12.51 2.07 -3.25
CA PHE A 194 -11.43 2.21 -2.29
C PHE A 194 -10.49 1.01 -2.35
N PHE A 195 -9.22 1.28 -2.63
CA PHE A 195 -8.15 0.30 -2.68
C PHE A 195 -7.08 0.63 -1.64
N LEU A 196 -6.51 -0.41 -1.04
CA LEU A 196 -5.51 -0.28 0.01
C LEU A 196 -4.36 -1.23 -0.30
N ASP A 197 -3.16 -0.68 -0.48
CA ASP A 197 -1.93 -1.41 -0.71
C ASP A 197 -0.91 -1.10 0.38
N PHE A 198 -0.01 -2.05 0.61
CA PHE A 198 1.03 -1.96 1.61
C PHE A 198 2.38 -2.27 0.98
N LEU A 199 3.37 -1.45 1.33
CA LEU A 199 4.78 -1.72 1.15
C LEU A 199 5.44 -1.73 2.53
N TYR A 200 5.70 -2.92 3.06
CA TYR A 200 6.31 -3.10 4.36
C TYR A 200 7.83 -3.24 4.22
N ILE A 201 8.55 -2.24 4.72
CA ILE A 201 10.00 -2.19 4.78
C ILE A 201 10.41 -2.56 6.19
N HIS A 202 11.14 -3.67 6.34
CA HIS A 202 11.40 -4.21 7.67
C HIS A 202 12.81 -4.76 7.83
N ASP A 203 13.25 -4.84 9.08
CA ASP A 203 14.47 -5.52 9.44
C ASP A 203 14.34 -7.04 9.27
N ILE A 204 15.47 -7.72 9.25
CA ILE A 204 15.48 -9.19 9.30
C ILE A 204 14.77 -9.59 10.61
N PRO A 205 13.74 -10.45 10.56
CA PRO A 205 13.04 -10.87 11.77
C PRO A 205 14.01 -11.48 12.80
N THR A 206 13.93 -11.02 14.04
CA THR A 206 14.69 -11.50 15.21
C THR A 206 13.75 -11.65 16.40
N GLU A 207 14.23 -12.21 17.51
CA GLU A 207 13.46 -12.27 18.77
C GLU A 207 13.28 -10.89 19.43
N GLU A 208 14.10 -9.91 19.04
CA GLU A 208 14.10 -8.55 19.57
C GLU A 208 13.15 -7.61 18.82
N ASN A 209 12.56 -8.06 17.71
CA ASN A 209 11.66 -7.26 16.90
C ASN A 209 10.32 -7.97 16.66
N ASN A 210 9.34 -7.19 16.22
CA ASN A 210 7.96 -7.62 16.06
C ASN A 210 7.60 -7.84 14.58
N CYS A 211 8.58 -8.08 13.70
CA CYS A 211 8.36 -8.13 12.25
C CYS A 211 7.23 -9.09 11.84
N GLN A 212 7.19 -10.28 12.43
CA GLN A 212 6.15 -11.29 12.17
C GLN A 212 4.78 -10.80 12.62
N LEU A 213 4.67 -10.26 13.84
CA LEU A 213 3.41 -9.77 14.41
C LEU A 213 2.88 -8.57 13.62
N ILE A 214 3.77 -7.68 13.18
CA ILE A 214 3.44 -6.53 12.34
C ILE A 214 2.93 -7.01 10.99
N TYR A 215 3.64 -7.92 10.33
CA TYR A 215 3.18 -8.50 9.06
C TYR A 215 1.80 -9.14 9.18
N GLU A 216 1.56 -9.93 10.23
CA GLU A 216 0.24 -10.52 10.51
C GLU A 216 -0.84 -9.45 10.76
N THR A 217 -0.48 -8.37 11.44
CA THR A 217 -1.40 -7.24 11.66
C THR A 217 -1.77 -6.57 10.34
N LEU A 218 -0.80 -6.32 9.45
CA LEU A 218 -1.06 -5.78 8.12
C LEU A 218 -1.87 -6.75 7.25
N CYS A 219 -1.59 -8.05 7.30
CA CYS A 219 -2.37 -9.08 6.59
C CYS A 219 -3.86 -9.03 6.95
N ASN A 220 -4.20 -8.77 8.22
CA ASN A 220 -5.60 -8.68 8.65
C ASN A 220 -6.34 -7.46 8.07
N LEU A 221 -5.62 -6.50 7.49
CA LEU A 221 -6.18 -5.30 6.86
C LEU A 221 -6.29 -5.42 5.33
N VAL A 222 -5.68 -6.47 4.74
CA VAL A 222 -5.62 -6.70 3.29
C VAL A 222 -6.92 -7.32 2.80
N LYS A 223 -7.44 -6.83 1.67
CA LYS A 223 -8.55 -7.44 0.91
C LYS A 223 -8.05 -8.30 -0.24
N SER A 224 -8.97 -8.99 -0.93
CA SER A 224 -8.66 -9.78 -2.13
C SER A 224 -7.92 -8.99 -3.22
N ASN A 225 -8.28 -7.72 -3.43
CA ASN A 225 -7.70 -6.84 -4.45
C ASN A 225 -6.55 -5.94 -3.94
N SER A 226 -6.15 -6.10 -2.68
CA SER A 226 -5.03 -5.37 -2.06
C SER A 226 -3.70 -6.07 -2.33
N TYR A 227 -2.63 -5.30 -2.50
CA TYR A 227 -1.28 -5.84 -2.53
C TYR A 227 -0.60 -5.59 -1.17
N LEU A 228 -0.01 -6.62 -0.59
CA LEU A 228 0.90 -6.53 0.56
C LEU A 228 2.26 -7.05 0.12
N LEU A 229 3.16 -6.10 -0.12
CA LEU A 229 4.53 -6.36 -0.55
C LEU A 229 5.47 -6.08 0.62
N ASP A 230 6.32 -7.03 0.95
CA ASP A 230 7.34 -6.88 1.98
C ASP A 230 8.75 -6.91 1.38
N VAL A 231 9.67 -6.18 2.02
CA VAL A 231 11.07 -6.21 1.66
C VAL A 231 11.95 -5.95 2.87
N THR A 232 13.02 -6.75 2.96
CA THR A 232 14.13 -6.51 3.89
C THR A 232 15.15 -5.55 3.27
N LYS A 233 16.40 -5.53 3.75
CA LYS A 233 17.49 -4.65 3.28
C LYS A 233 18.01 -4.99 1.86
N ASN A 234 17.14 -5.02 0.86
CA ASN A 234 17.46 -5.20 -0.55
C ASN A 234 16.85 -4.08 -1.40
N THR A 235 17.71 -3.18 -1.88
CA THR A 235 17.30 -2.00 -2.65
C THR A 235 16.62 -2.37 -3.97
N VAL A 236 17.10 -3.40 -4.68
CA VAL A 236 16.51 -3.80 -5.97
C VAL A 236 15.08 -4.27 -5.76
N PHE A 237 14.85 -5.16 -4.80
CA PHE A 237 13.51 -5.65 -4.51
C PHE A 237 12.57 -4.56 -3.97
N LEU A 238 13.09 -3.53 -3.29
CA LEU A 238 12.30 -2.39 -2.84
C LEU A 238 11.73 -1.62 -4.05
N PHE A 239 12.59 -1.26 -5.01
CA PHE A 239 12.14 -0.59 -6.22
C PHE A 239 11.26 -1.49 -7.11
N ASP A 240 11.58 -2.78 -7.22
CA ASP A 240 10.74 -3.74 -7.93
C ASP A 240 9.34 -3.81 -7.33
N ASN A 241 9.23 -3.87 -5.99
CA ASN A 241 7.94 -3.89 -5.31
C ASN A 241 7.16 -2.59 -5.54
N MET A 242 7.81 -1.43 -5.49
CA MET A 242 7.13 -0.17 -5.83
C MET A 242 6.67 -0.13 -7.30
N ALA A 243 7.46 -0.68 -8.22
CA ALA A 243 7.10 -0.76 -9.64
C ALA A 243 5.87 -1.66 -9.88
N LYS A 244 5.71 -2.76 -9.13
CA LYS A 244 4.50 -3.61 -9.19
C LYS A 244 3.23 -2.83 -8.84
N LEU A 245 3.36 -1.83 -7.96
CA LEU A 245 2.25 -0.97 -7.57
C LEU A 245 1.87 0.05 -8.67
N LEU A 246 2.61 0.20 -9.77
CA LEU A 246 2.21 1.11 -10.86
C LEU A 246 0.92 0.69 -11.56
N ALA A 247 0.64 -0.61 -11.58
CA ALA A 247 -0.54 -1.17 -12.22
C ALA A 247 -1.82 -0.58 -11.60
N HIS A 248 -2.76 -0.18 -12.46
CA HIS A 248 -4.04 0.39 -12.05
C HIS A 248 -4.82 -0.62 -11.21
N PRO A 249 -5.38 -0.23 -10.05
CA PRO A 249 -5.94 -1.18 -9.08
C PRO A 249 -7.15 -1.97 -9.60
N MET A 250 -7.88 -1.45 -10.59
CA MET A 250 -8.97 -2.19 -11.24
C MET A 250 -8.54 -3.11 -12.38
N GLN A 251 -7.35 -2.91 -12.94
CA GLN A 251 -6.88 -3.65 -14.12
C GLN A 251 -5.86 -4.73 -13.77
N ARG A 252 -5.15 -4.56 -12.65
CA ARG A 252 -4.18 -5.55 -12.19
C ARG A 252 -4.89 -6.84 -11.75
N CYS A 253 -4.25 -7.97 -11.98
CA CYS A 253 -4.69 -9.25 -11.45
C CYS A 253 -4.49 -9.33 -9.92
N LEU A 254 -4.89 -10.44 -9.32
CA LEU A 254 -4.59 -10.71 -7.92
C LEU A 254 -3.07 -10.85 -7.73
N GLN A 255 -2.56 -10.45 -6.55
CA GLN A 255 -1.11 -10.48 -6.29
C GLN A 255 -0.47 -11.85 -6.57
N ASP A 256 -1.13 -12.94 -6.16
CA ASP A 256 -0.64 -14.32 -6.33
C ASP A 256 -0.66 -14.79 -7.80
N GLU A 257 -1.35 -14.07 -8.68
CA GLU A 257 -1.47 -14.36 -10.12
C GLU A 257 -0.53 -13.48 -10.96
N THR A 258 0.24 -12.59 -10.33
CA THR A 258 1.20 -11.75 -11.05
C THR A 258 2.45 -12.52 -11.45
N ASN A 259 2.86 -12.35 -12.70
CA ASN A 259 4.17 -12.79 -13.17
C ASN A 259 4.77 -11.76 -14.13
N TYR A 260 5.94 -11.22 -13.75
CA TYR A 260 6.65 -10.20 -14.51
C TYR A 260 7.77 -10.79 -15.38
N ASN A 261 8.13 -12.07 -15.18
CA ASN A 261 9.10 -12.78 -16.00
C ASN A 261 8.37 -13.49 -17.14
N LEU A 262 8.01 -12.71 -18.17
CA LEU A 262 7.50 -13.24 -19.42
C LEU A 262 8.69 -13.81 -20.21
N HIS A 263 9.10 -15.04 -19.90
CA HIS A 263 10.04 -15.75 -20.76
C HIS A 263 9.39 -15.95 -22.12
N ARG A 264 9.98 -15.37 -23.18
CA ARG A 264 9.69 -15.79 -24.54
C ARG A 264 10.18 -17.23 -24.68
N ASN A 265 9.26 -18.19 -24.68
CA ASN A 265 9.51 -19.47 -25.33
C ASN A 265 9.61 -19.20 -26.83
N LEU A 266 10.77 -18.70 -27.28
CA LEU A 266 11.15 -18.82 -28.68
C LEU A 266 11.57 -20.28 -28.88
N SER A 267 10.60 -21.15 -29.10
CA SER A 267 10.85 -22.40 -29.80
C SER A 267 11.30 -22.02 -31.22
N MET A 268 12.60 -22.17 -31.50
CA MET A 268 13.09 -22.39 -32.86
C MET A 268 12.59 -23.74 -33.37
#